data_AF-A0A2S0HVW5-F1
#
_entry.id   AF-A0A2S0HVW5-F1
#
_cell.length_a   1.000
_cell.length_b   1.000
_cell.length_c   1.000
_cell.angle_alpha   90.00
_cell.angle_beta   90.00
_cell.angle_gamma   90.00
#
_symmetry.space_group_name_H-M   'P 1'
#
loop_
_entity.id
_entity.type
_entity.pdbx_description
1 polymer ?
#
loop_
_entity_poly.entity_id
_entity_poly.type
_entity_poly.pdbx_seq_one_letter_code
_entity_poly.pdbx_strand_id
1 'polypeptide(L)'
;MKNLLLITCAFLLLNICIISCVNDDEFNVPEIELAAIELSGSEISIGALKDALLQEIANNGNTVLTIDEEIYITAYVISSDEHGNFFEEIVVQDAPNTPSAGLKIKIDSNPLFSRFEFGRKVYVKLMGLTVGLDSGQLSVGIRDGNRIGQISESRMFDYVARDTTVVTIEPALVLISELSEAHINTYVQLDDVQFNRMEVLGDDPLTYAGEPTDMFDGERTLESCTENASIVFSTSTFADFKSVRMSAGKGSVTGIFTYNFFGDEFNLVVNDLNGIQLDGMDRCDPLEVDCGVAGMVGSTILFTEFFESQIEGEPIQGNGWTNFAEAGSELWEAYFDDGSNASLGISARMGAYMSGDDANIGWLITPEINFEGQQGETLSFKTSNSFADGSTLELFFSHDWNGDPVSVTSATWNLLPSAVIVQDDDFFGDWIFSGNVDLSCIEGTGHIAWRYTGSGDPDFDGTYELDEIEIRSN
;
A
#
# COMPACT_ATOMS: atom_id res chain seq x y z
N MET A 1 -85.99 -9.13 43.49
CA MET A 1 -85.17 -10.33 43.76
C MET A 1 -84.58 -11.01 42.52
N LYS A 2 -85.15 -10.89 41.30
CA LYS A 2 -84.55 -11.49 40.08
C LYS A 2 -83.30 -10.77 39.54
N ASN A 3 -83.24 -9.43 39.64
CA ASN A 3 -82.10 -8.66 39.11
C ASN A 3 -80.85 -8.67 40.01
N LEU A 4 -80.99 -8.97 41.30
CA LEU A 4 -79.85 -9.08 42.22
C LEU A 4 -79.13 -10.43 42.06
N LEU A 5 -79.85 -11.49 41.67
CA LEU A 5 -79.30 -12.83 41.40
C LEU A 5 -78.55 -12.90 40.06
N LEU A 6 -78.99 -12.15 39.05
CA LEU A 6 -78.30 -12.09 37.75
C LEU A 6 -76.93 -11.38 37.86
N ILE A 7 -76.84 -10.33 38.68
CA ILE A 7 -75.60 -9.56 38.86
C ILE A 7 -74.57 -10.36 39.67
N THR A 8 -75.00 -11.13 40.69
CA THR A 8 -74.10 -12.01 41.44
C THR A 8 -73.66 -13.24 40.64
N CYS A 9 -74.50 -13.79 39.76
CA CYS A 9 -74.06 -14.86 38.84
C CYS A 9 -73.09 -14.34 37.76
N ALA A 10 -73.27 -13.12 37.25
CA ALA A 10 -72.34 -12.52 36.28
C ALA A 10 -70.97 -12.20 36.89
N PHE A 11 -70.92 -11.76 38.16
CA PHE A 11 -69.65 -11.54 38.87
C PHE A 11 -68.93 -12.85 39.25
N LEU A 12 -69.68 -13.94 39.48
CA LEU A 12 -69.09 -15.26 39.78
C LEU A 12 -68.53 -15.94 38.52
N LEU A 13 -69.16 -15.74 37.36
CA LEU A 13 -68.67 -16.24 36.06
C LEU A 13 -67.46 -15.45 35.53
N LEU A 14 -67.34 -14.15 35.85
CA LEU A 14 -66.17 -13.35 35.45
C LEU A 14 -64.91 -13.68 36.28
N ASN A 15 -65.06 -14.22 37.49
CA ASN A 15 -63.93 -14.63 38.35
C ASN A 15 -63.36 -16.02 38.00
N ILE A 16 -64.07 -16.85 37.22
CA ILE A 16 -63.60 -18.19 36.83
C ILE A 16 -62.74 -18.13 35.54
N CYS A 17 -62.79 -17.03 34.79
CA CYS A 17 -61.99 -16.85 33.56
C CYS A 17 -60.55 -16.36 33.78
N ILE A 18 -60.10 -16.15 35.02
CA ILE A 18 -58.78 -15.55 35.34
C ILE A 18 -57.78 -16.56 35.92
N ILE A 19 -58.07 -17.87 35.87
CA ILE A 19 -57.20 -18.93 36.46
C ILE A 19 -56.82 -20.00 35.42
N SER A 20 -56.80 -19.67 34.13
CA SER A 20 -56.27 -20.57 33.09
C SER A 20 -55.12 -20.01 32.27
N CYS A 21 -54.42 -19.00 32.78
CA CYS A 21 -52.99 -18.90 32.46
C CYS A 21 -52.32 -20.00 33.29
N VAL A 22 -52.21 -21.19 32.67
CA VAL A 22 -51.12 -22.11 32.99
C VAL A 22 -49.86 -21.23 33.03
N ASN A 23 -49.17 -21.23 34.17
CA ASN A 23 -47.86 -20.60 34.28
C ASN A 23 -47.10 -20.97 33.02
N ASP A 24 -46.65 -19.96 32.26
CA ASP A 24 -45.66 -20.18 31.22
C ASP A 24 -44.60 -21.05 31.88
N ASP A 25 -44.42 -22.25 31.33
CA ASP A 25 -43.20 -23.01 31.58
C ASP A 25 -42.09 -22.08 31.09
N GLU A 26 -41.56 -21.27 32.00
CA GLU A 26 -40.26 -20.64 31.85
C GLU A 26 -39.31 -21.81 31.67
N PHE A 27 -39.13 -22.23 30.42
CA PHE A 27 -38.01 -23.02 30.01
C PHE A 27 -36.81 -22.15 30.32
N ASN A 28 -36.26 -22.31 31.54
CA ASN A 28 -34.91 -21.89 31.81
C ASN A 28 -34.08 -22.53 30.70
N VAL A 29 -33.59 -21.69 29.80
CA VAL A 29 -32.61 -22.10 28.79
C VAL A 29 -31.53 -22.79 29.61
N PRO A 30 -31.20 -24.07 29.31
CA PRO A 30 -30.17 -24.76 30.05
C PRO A 30 -28.94 -23.86 30.08
N GLU A 31 -28.46 -23.54 31.28
CA GLU A 31 -27.18 -22.86 31.44
C GLU A 31 -26.15 -23.82 30.86
N ILE A 32 -25.69 -23.56 29.64
CA ILE A 32 -24.64 -24.32 29.01
C ILE A 32 -23.39 -23.94 29.81
N GLU A 33 -23.05 -24.73 30.83
CA GLU A 33 -21.71 -24.70 31.40
C GLU A 33 -20.75 -25.04 30.26
N LEU A 34 -20.11 -24.01 29.72
CA LEU A 34 -19.04 -24.15 28.76
C LEU A 34 -17.95 -24.95 29.45
N ALA A 35 -17.71 -26.18 28.98
CA ALA A 35 -16.63 -27.00 29.48
C ALA A 35 -15.32 -26.20 29.37
N ALA A 36 -14.60 -26.06 30.48
CA ALA A 36 -13.28 -25.45 30.48
C ALA A 36 -12.39 -26.21 29.48
N ILE A 37 -11.70 -25.49 28.62
CA ILE A 37 -10.80 -26.08 27.63
C ILE A 37 -9.67 -26.79 28.40
N GLU A 38 -9.57 -28.10 28.23
CA GLU A 38 -8.44 -28.86 28.77
C GLU A 38 -7.20 -28.60 27.91
N LEU A 39 -6.30 -27.76 28.42
CA LEU A 39 -4.97 -27.53 27.87
C LEU A 39 -3.97 -28.41 28.61
N SER A 40 -3.26 -29.27 27.88
CA SER A 40 -2.09 -29.98 28.37
C SER A 40 -0.82 -29.25 27.92
N GLY A 41 0.22 -29.27 28.75
CA GLY A 41 1.50 -28.67 28.41
C GLY A 41 1.78 -27.31 29.04
N SER A 42 2.91 -26.72 28.66
CA SER A 42 3.33 -25.38 29.13
C SER A 42 3.06 -24.32 28.06
N GLU A 43 2.69 -23.12 28.50
CA GLU A 43 2.51 -21.97 27.61
C GLU A 43 3.88 -21.38 27.22
N ILE A 44 4.04 -21.03 25.94
CA ILE A 44 5.18 -20.24 25.43
C ILE A 44 4.67 -19.01 24.68
N SER A 45 5.52 -18.00 24.52
CA SER A 45 5.20 -16.84 23.67
C SER A 45 5.50 -17.13 22.19
N ILE A 46 4.87 -16.38 21.30
CA ILE A 46 5.19 -16.41 19.85
C ILE A 46 6.67 -16.03 19.63
N GLY A 47 7.19 -15.06 20.37
CA GLY A 47 8.62 -14.69 20.33
C GLY A 47 9.55 -15.85 20.69
N ALA A 48 9.23 -16.62 21.73
CA ALA A 48 10.02 -17.80 22.10
C ALA A 48 9.98 -18.90 21.02
N LEU A 49 8.85 -19.03 20.31
CA LEU A 49 8.74 -19.92 19.16
C LEU A 49 9.64 -19.45 17.99
N LYS A 50 9.68 -18.14 17.71
CA LYS A 50 10.58 -17.54 16.72
C LYS A 50 12.04 -17.79 17.07
N ASP A 51 12.43 -17.56 18.32
CA ASP A 51 13.80 -17.77 18.81
C ASP A 51 14.23 -19.24 18.68
N ALA A 52 13.33 -20.19 18.99
CA ALA A 52 13.59 -21.61 18.82
C ALA A 52 13.84 -21.98 17.35
N LEU A 53 13.06 -21.43 16.42
CA LEU A 53 13.27 -21.62 14.98
C LEU A 53 14.62 -21.01 14.53
N LEU A 54 14.94 -19.79 14.94
CA LEU A 54 16.20 -19.14 14.57
C LEU A 54 17.42 -19.92 15.11
N GLN A 55 17.29 -20.49 16.31
CA GLN A 55 18.31 -21.36 16.89
C GLN A 55 18.49 -22.65 16.08
N GLU A 56 17.40 -23.25 15.58
CA GLU A 56 17.43 -24.43 14.71
C GLU A 56 18.12 -24.13 13.38
N ILE A 57 17.79 -23.00 12.76
CA ILE A 57 18.43 -22.52 11.52
C ILE A 57 19.94 -22.32 11.75
N ALA A 58 20.31 -21.60 12.80
CA ALA A 58 21.71 -21.25 13.06
C ALA A 58 22.58 -22.47 13.40
N ASN A 59 22.06 -23.43 14.17
CA ASN A 59 22.85 -24.57 14.64
C ASN A 59 22.87 -25.76 13.68
N ASN A 60 21.74 -26.01 13.00
CA ASN A 60 21.54 -27.22 12.19
C ASN A 60 21.36 -26.94 10.70
N GLY A 61 21.14 -25.68 10.30
CA GLY A 61 20.88 -25.31 8.90
C GLY A 61 19.51 -25.75 8.38
N ASN A 62 18.62 -26.21 9.27
CA ASN A 62 17.26 -26.58 8.93
C ASN A 62 16.39 -25.33 8.83
N THR A 63 15.59 -25.20 7.76
CA THR A 63 14.70 -24.06 7.54
C THR A 63 13.38 -24.14 8.31
N VAL A 64 13.17 -25.24 9.03
CA VAL A 64 11.93 -25.57 9.74
C VAL A 64 12.24 -26.34 11.02
N LEU A 65 11.41 -26.17 12.05
CA LEU A 65 11.50 -26.85 13.34
C LEU A 65 10.19 -27.59 13.63
N THR A 66 10.24 -28.90 13.91
CA THR A 66 9.07 -29.66 14.38
C THR A 66 9.07 -29.71 15.90
N ILE A 67 7.94 -29.38 16.52
CA ILE A 67 7.82 -29.30 17.97
C ILE A 67 7.40 -30.67 18.51
N ASP A 68 8.25 -31.31 19.29
CA ASP A 68 7.97 -32.62 19.91
C ASP A 68 7.47 -32.50 21.36
N GLU A 69 7.42 -31.29 21.90
CA GLU A 69 7.02 -31.00 23.28
C GLU A 69 5.53 -30.64 23.38
N GLU A 70 4.88 -31.03 24.47
CA GLU A 70 3.54 -30.57 24.83
C GLU A 70 3.60 -29.12 25.29
N ILE A 71 3.56 -28.20 24.33
CA ILE A 71 3.50 -26.75 24.56
C ILE A 71 2.41 -26.11 23.70
N TYR A 72 1.94 -24.94 24.12
CA TYR A 72 0.92 -24.19 23.40
C TYR A 72 1.16 -22.69 23.46
N ILE A 73 0.52 -21.96 22.55
CA ILE A 73 0.48 -20.49 22.50
C ILE A 73 -0.93 -20.02 22.76
N THR A 74 -1.09 -18.97 23.57
CA THR A 74 -2.32 -18.18 23.63
C THR A 74 -2.20 -16.99 22.69
N ALA A 75 -3.19 -16.77 21.82
CA ALA A 75 -3.18 -15.67 20.86
C ALA A 75 -4.60 -15.20 20.52
N TYR A 76 -4.68 -14.11 19.76
CA TYR A 76 -5.93 -13.50 19.32
C TYR A 76 -5.95 -13.40 17.80
N VAL A 77 -7.06 -13.84 17.18
CA VAL A 77 -7.23 -13.84 15.73
C VAL A 77 -7.39 -12.40 15.23
N ILE A 78 -6.61 -12.03 14.21
CA ILE A 78 -6.62 -10.70 13.58
C ILE A 78 -6.90 -10.72 12.08
N SER A 79 -6.95 -11.90 11.46
CA SER A 79 -7.41 -12.06 10.08
C SER A 79 -8.88 -12.47 10.01
N SER A 80 -9.52 -12.19 8.89
CA SER A 80 -10.87 -12.66 8.55
C SER A 80 -10.94 -12.99 7.06
N ASP A 81 -11.30 -14.23 6.72
CA ASP A 81 -11.53 -14.65 5.33
C ASP A 81 -12.96 -14.37 4.85
N GLU A 82 -13.76 -13.60 5.61
CA GLU A 82 -15.14 -13.26 5.26
C GLU A 82 -15.27 -12.53 3.91
N HIS A 83 -14.33 -11.63 3.63
CA HIS A 83 -14.30 -10.80 2.42
C HIS A 83 -13.25 -11.24 1.40
N GLY A 84 -12.58 -12.38 1.62
CA GLY A 84 -11.72 -13.04 0.63
C GLY A 84 -10.28 -12.54 0.51
N ASN A 85 -9.80 -11.65 1.40
CA ASN A 85 -8.39 -11.24 1.43
C ASN A 85 -7.46 -12.28 2.08
N PHE A 86 -7.99 -13.20 2.87
CA PHE A 86 -7.26 -14.31 3.49
C PHE A 86 -7.85 -15.63 3.02
N PHE A 87 -7.02 -16.67 2.85
CA PHE A 87 -7.47 -17.96 2.33
C PHE A 87 -6.70 -19.12 2.96
N GLU A 88 -7.43 -20.07 3.57
CA GLU A 88 -6.87 -21.28 4.19
C GLU A 88 -5.78 -21.00 5.24
N GLU A 89 -5.94 -19.89 5.97
CA GLU A 89 -5.08 -19.48 7.06
C GLU A 89 -5.80 -18.58 8.06
N ILE A 90 -5.27 -18.55 9.28
CA ILE A 90 -5.56 -17.49 10.25
C ILE A 90 -4.26 -16.84 10.70
N VAL A 91 -4.26 -15.52 10.84
CA VAL A 91 -3.18 -14.75 11.45
C VAL A 91 -3.60 -14.38 12.87
N VAL A 92 -2.70 -14.61 13.82
CA VAL A 92 -2.92 -14.34 15.25
C VAL A 92 -1.79 -13.50 15.83
N GLN A 93 -2.09 -12.69 16.84
CA GLN A 93 -1.09 -11.95 17.63
C GLN A 93 -1.17 -12.29 19.12
N ASP A 94 -0.06 -12.10 19.84
CA ASP A 94 0.10 -12.53 21.23
C ASP A 94 -0.68 -11.71 22.28
N ALA A 95 -1.01 -10.46 21.97
CA ALA A 95 -1.78 -9.57 22.84
C ALA A 95 -2.85 -8.78 22.06
N PRO A 96 -4.01 -8.46 22.64
CA PRO A 96 -5.06 -7.72 21.94
C PRO A 96 -4.72 -6.22 21.79
N ASN A 97 -3.78 -5.71 22.60
CA ASN A 97 -3.19 -4.40 22.47
C ASN A 97 -1.67 -4.50 22.55
N THR A 98 -0.95 -3.61 21.85
CA THR A 98 0.52 -3.59 21.84
C THR A 98 1.16 -4.99 21.65
N PRO A 99 0.81 -5.71 20.57
CA PRO A 99 1.37 -7.04 20.32
C PRO A 99 2.89 -6.98 20.17
N SER A 100 3.59 -8.02 20.62
CA SER A 100 5.04 -8.12 20.46
C SER A 100 5.45 -9.07 19.34
N ALA A 101 4.54 -9.96 18.92
CA ALA A 101 4.77 -10.87 17.81
C ALA A 101 3.46 -11.44 17.26
N GLY A 102 3.49 -11.82 15.99
CA GLY A 102 2.39 -12.49 15.29
C GLY A 102 2.78 -13.85 14.68
N LEU A 103 1.76 -14.65 14.39
CA LEU A 103 1.91 -16.01 13.86
C LEU A 103 0.83 -16.30 12.81
N LYS A 104 1.26 -16.79 11.64
CA LYS A 104 0.37 -17.34 10.62
C LYS A 104 0.15 -18.83 10.86
N ILE A 105 -1.09 -19.30 10.83
CA ILE A 105 -1.46 -20.71 11.03
C ILE A 105 -2.15 -21.20 9.77
N LYS A 106 -1.53 -22.16 9.07
CA LYS A 106 -2.03 -22.68 7.80
C LYS A 106 -3.06 -23.78 8.02
N ILE A 107 -4.29 -23.59 7.55
CA ILE A 107 -5.41 -24.50 7.77
C ILE A 107 -6.18 -24.69 6.46
N ASP A 108 -6.19 -25.90 5.93
CA ASP A 108 -6.91 -26.28 4.70
C ASP A 108 -8.42 -26.38 5.02
N SER A 109 -9.04 -25.21 5.18
CA SER A 109 -10.45 -24.98 5.43
C SER A 109 -10.83 -23.54 5.07
N ASN A 110 -12.00 -23.37 4.47
CA ASN A 110 -12.62 -22.07 4.21
C ASN A 110 -14.16 -22.26 4.23
N PRO A 111 -14.94 -21.38 4.89
CA PRO A 111 -14.51 -20.20 5.63
C PRO A 111 -14.12 -20.45 7.09
N LEU A 112 -13.04 -19.81 7.55
CA LEU A 112 -12.51 -19.87 8.91
C LEU A 112 -13.14 -18.82 9.84
N PHE A 113 -13.57 -17.65 9.35
CA PHE A 113 -14.16 -16.57 10.16
C PHE A 113 -15.39 -17.04 10.96
N SER A 114 -16.12 -18.03 10.42
CA SER A 114 -17.30 -18.63 11.06
C SER A 114 -16.96 -19.50 12.30
N ARG A 115 -15.67 -19.75 12.56
CA ARG A 115 -15.14 -20.54 13.68
C ARG A 115 -14.12 -19.76 14.50
N PHE A 116 -13.36 -18.89 13.86
CA PHE A 116 -12.32 -18.07 14.44
C PHE A 116 -12.58 -16.63 14.02
N GLU A 117 -13.61 -16.02 14.61
CA GLU A 117 -13.94 -14.63 14.30
C GLU A 117 -12.82 -13.67 14.76
N PHE A 118 -12.73 -12.50 14.13
CA PHE A 118 -11.78 -11.45 14.53
C PHE A 118 -11.90 -11.15 16.04
N GLY A 119 -10.75 -11.08 16.72
CA GLY A 119 -10.68 -10.89 18.17
C GLY A 119 -10.90 -12.15 19.01
N ARG A 120 -11.20 -13.31 18.39
CA ARG A 120 -11.33 -14.60 19.08
C ARG A 120 -10.01 -14.97 19.75
N LYS A 121 -10.06 -15.20 21.07
CA LYS A 121 -8.94 -15.82 21.78
C LYS A 121 -8.84 -17.31 21.40
N VAL A 122 -7.64 -17.77 21.06
CA VAL A 122 -7.34 -19.15 20.67
C VAL A 122 -6.13 -19.69 21.42
N TYR A 123 -6.09 -21.02 21.53
CA TYR A 123 -4.96 -21.77 22.02
C TYR A 123 -4.42 -22.65 20.88
N VAL A 124 -3.16 -22.43 20.51
CA VAL A 124 -2.47 -23.17 19.45
C VAL A 124 -1.56 -24.20 20.08
N LYS A 125 -1.98 -25.47 20.08
CA LYS A 125 -1.18 -26.61 20.54
C LYS A 125 -0.12 -26.92 19.49
N LEU A 126 1.15 -26.94 19.89
CA LEU A 126 2.26 -26.99 18.95
C LEU A 126 2.83 -28.40 18.76
N MET A 127 2.59 -29.34 19.67
CA MET A 127 3.13 -30.70 19.58
C MET A 127 2.73 -31.38 18.26
N GLY A 128 3.73 -31.77 17.46
CA GLY A 128 3.55 -32.38 16.14
C GLY A 128 3.31 -31.39 15.01
N LEU A 129 3.26 -30.08 15.28
CA LEU A 129 3.32 -29.05 14.25
C LEU A 129 4.76 -28.68 13.92
N THR A 130 4.93 -28.12 12.73
CA THR A 130 6.18 -27.57 12.22
C THR A 130 6.06 -26.06 12.09
N VAL A 131 7.04 -25.35 12.64
CA VAL A 131 7.21 -23.90 12.48
C VAL A 131 8.33 -23.62 11.47
N GLY A 132 8.20 -22.54 10.72
CA GLY A 132 9.21 -22.03 9.80
C GLY A 132 8.86 -20.64 9.31
N LEU A 133 9.62 -20.14 8.33
CA LEU A 133 9.29 -18.92 7.60
C LEU A 133 8.62 -19.29 6.28
N ASP A 134 7.45 -18.72 5.99
CA ASP A 134 6.71 -18.88 4.74
C ASP A 134 6.57 -17.48 4.10
N SER A 135 7.33 -17.22 3.03
CA SER A 135 7.53 -15.87 2.46
C SER A 135 7.89 -14.84 3.53
N GLY A 136 8.92 -15.14 4.34
CA GLY A 136 9.39 -14.27 5.43
C GLY A 136 8.52 -14.25 6.71
N GLN A 137 7.29 -14.76 6.66
CA GLN A 137 6.37 -14.73 7.80
C GLN A 137 6.53 -15.95 8.72
N LEU A 138 6.58 -15.72 10.04
CA LEU A 138 6.56 -16.82 11.01
C LEU A 138 5.24 -17.59 10.89
N SER A 139 5.35 -18.87 10.56
CA SER A 139 4.21 -19.68 10.18
C SER A 139 4.25 -21.05 10.85
N VAL A 140 3.08 -21.64 11.11
CA VAL A 140 2.94 -22.99 11.67
C VAL A 140 1.94 -23.84 10.89
N GLY A 141 2.22 -25.14 10.80
CA GLY A 141 1.38 -26.10 10.11
C GLY A 141 1.92 -27.52 10.21
N ILE A 142 1.60 -28.37 9.23
CA ILE A 142 2.08 -29.76 9.15
C ILE A 142 3.40 -29.81 8.39
N ARG A 143 4.32 -30.69 8.81
CA ARG A 143 5.57 -30.89 8.08
C ARG A 143 5.33 -31.36 6.65
N ASP A 144 5.80 -30.59 5.67
CA ASP A 144 5.85 -30.99 4.26
C ASP A 144 7.28 -30.82 3.71
N GLY A 145 8.11 -31.84 3.88
CA GLY A 145 9.53 -31.77 3.54
C GLY A 145 10.25 -30.67 4.33
N ASN A 146 10.70 -29.63 3.62
CA ASN A 146 11.34 -28.43 4.19
C ASN A 146 10.40 -27.21 4.21
N ARG A 147 9.10 -27.42 3.95
CA ARG A 147 8.06 -26.40 3.94
C ARG A 147 7.03 -26.69 5.02
N ILE A 148 6.12 -25.74 5.18
CA ILE A 148 5.00 -25.78 6.11
C ILE A 148 3.74 -26.03 5.30
N GLY A 149 3.22 -27.25 5.39
CA GLY A 149 1.94 -27.65 4.83
C GLY A 149 0.77 -27.23 5.74
N GLN A 150 -0.44 -27.30 5.20
CA GLN A 150 -1.66 -26.93 5.91
C GLN A 150 -2.12 -28.02 6.88
N ILE A 151 -2.74 -27.59 7.97
CA ILE A 151 -3.52 -28.46 8.86
C ILE A 151 -4.85 -28.76 8.17
N SER A 152 -5.11 -30.02 7.83
CA SER A 152 -6.40 -30.44 7.25
C SER A 152 -7.57 -30.05 8.16
N GLU A 153 -8.70 -29.59 7.60
CA GLU A 153 -9.92 -29.24 8.36
C GLU A 153 -10.27 -30.25 9.46
N SER A 154 -10.23 -31.55 9.15
CA SER A 154 -10.59 -32.62 10.09
C SER A 154 -9.70 -32.71 11.34
N ARG A 155 -8.50 -32.12 11.30
CA ARG A 155 -7.52 -32.09 12.40
C ARG A 155 -7.36 -30.71 13.00
N MET A 156 -8.06 -29.70 12.50
CA MET A 156 -7.95 -28.31 12.95
C MET A 156 -8.14 -28.18 14.46
N PHE A 157 -9.13 -28.86 15.03
CA PHE A 157 -9.42 -28.82 16.47
C PHE A 157 -8.46 -29.65 17.33
N ASP A 158 -7.61 -30.48 16.73
CA ASP A 158 -6.52 -31.14 17.45
C ASP A 158 -5.45 -30.10 17.85
N TYR A 159 -5.34 -29.02 17.06
CA TYR A 159 -4.27 -28.03 17.15
C TYR A 159 -4.74 -26.65 17.59
N VAL A 160 -5.91 -26.20 17.14
CA VAL A 160 -6.44 -24.87 17.44
C VAL A 160 -7.73 -25.00 18.25
N ALA A 161 -7.66 -24.67 19.53
CA ALA A 161 -8.81 -24.63 20.42
C ALA A 161 -9.30 -23.18 20.55
N ARG A 162 -10.58 -22.92 20.22
CA ARG A 162 -11.21 -21.61 20.40
C ARG A 162 -11.69 -21.41 21.83
N ASP A 163 -11.34 -20.28 22.43
CA ASP A 163 -11.96 -19.82 23.67
C ASP A 163 -13.35 -19.22 23.39
N THR A 164 -14.14 -19.01 24.43
CA THR A 164 -15.46 -18.35 24.33
C THR A 164 -15.35 -16.84 24.40
N THR A 165 -14.20 -16.32 24.81
CA THR A 165 -13.82 -14.90 24.82
C THR A 165 -13.56 -14.39 23.41
N VAL A 166 -14.25 -13.30 23.05
CA VAL A 166 -13.89 -12.41 21.94
C VAL A 166 -13.53 -11.08 22.56
N VAL A 167 -12.41 -10.50 22.16
CA VAL A 167 -11.95 -9.20 22.63
C VAL A 167 -11.89 -8.22 21.47
N THR A 168 -12.01 -6.93 21.78
CA THR A 168 -11.67 -5.88 20.82
C THR A 168 -10.15 -5.85 20.65
N ILE A 169 -9.69 -5.84 19.41
CA ILE A 169 -8.27 -5.67 19.07
C ILE A 169 -8.01 -4.17 18.88
N GLU A 170 -6.99 -3.65 19.57
CA GLU A 170 -6.49 -2.29 19.39
C GLU A 170 -5.25 -2.36 18.49
N PRO A 171 -5.27 -1.76 17.28
CA PRO A 171 -4.13 -1.79 16.39
C PRO A 171 -2.94 -1.04 16.99
N ALA A 172 -1.72 -1.50 16.67
CA ALA A 172 -0.51 -0.76 16.99
C ALA A 172 -0.40 0.45 16.04
N LEU A 173 -0.35 1.66 16.59
CA LEU A 173 -0.05 2.87 15.83
C LEU A 173 1.44 2.89 15.50
N VAL A 174 1.78 2.89 14.22
CA VAL A 174 3.17 2.86 13.74
C VAL A 174 3.30 3.78 12.52
N LEU A 175 4.43 4.45 12.39
CA LEU A 175 4.76 5.18 11.16
C LEU A 175 5.24 4.21 10.07
N ILE A 176 5.04 4.53 8.80
CA ILE A 176 5.52 3.67 7.69
C ILE A 176 7.04 3.48 7.81
N SER A 177 7.78 4.55 8.12
CA SER A 177 9.25 4.49 8.28
C SER A 177 9.74 3.66 9.47
N GLU A 178 8.87 3.33 10.43
CA GLU A 178 9.19 2.53 11.61
C GLU A 178 8.83 1.03 11.45
N LEU A 179 8.11 0.68 10.38
CA LEU A 179 7.76 -0.70 10.08
C LEU A 179 9.02 -1.54 9.81
N SER A 180 8.99 -2.79 10.27
CA SER A 180 10.13 -3.70 10.21
C SER A 180 9.68 -5.13 10.50
N GLU A 181 10.58 -6.10 10.39
CA GLU A 181 10.31 -7.51 10.70
C GLU A 181 9.71 -7.77 12.09
N ALA A 182 9.87 -6.84 13.03
CA ALA A 182 9.27 -6.93 14.36
C ALA A 182 7.73 -6.81 14.33
N HIS A 183 7.17 -6.16 13.32
CA HIS A 183 5.75 -5.89 13.18
C HIS A 183 5.01 -6.95 12.34
N ILE A 184 5.71 -7.90 11.73
CA ILE A 184 5.10 -8.90 10.84
C ILE A 184 4.06 -9.73 11.59
N ASN A 185 2.95 -10.03 10.90
CA ASN A 185 1.78 -10.74 11.42
C ASN A 185 1.09 -10.02 12.58
N THR A 186 1.23 -8.70 12.69
CA THR A 186 0.52 -7.89 13.71
C THR A 186 -0.48 -6.94 13.07
N TYR A 187 -1.51 -6.57 13.84
CA TYR A 187 -2.52 -5.62 13.41
C TYR A 187 -2.04 -4.19 13.71
N VAL A 188 -1.83 -3.41 12.65
CA VAL A 188 -1.26 -2.06 12.71
C VAL A 188 -2.23 -1.03 12.14
N GLN A 189 -2.09 0.21 12.57
CA GLN A 189 -2.78 1.36 11.99
C GLN A 189 -1.75 2.40 11.58
N LEU A 190 -1.88 2.86 10.34
CA LEU A 190 -1.11 3.95 9.76
C LEU A 190 -2.03 5.17 9.69
N ASP A 191 -1.59 6.28 10.28
CA ASP A 191 -2.32 7.56 10.28
C ASP A 191 -1.74 8.52 9.25
N ASP A 192 -2.55 9.49 8.84
CA ASP A 192 -2.20 10.52 7.86
C ASP A 192 -1.62 9.94 6.55
N VAL A 193 -2.27 8.89 6.05
CA VAL A 193 -1.93 8.21 4.80
C VAL A 193 -2.95 8.49 3.70
N GLN A 194 -2.52 8.35 2.45
CA GLN A 194 -3.34 8.45 1.26
C GLN A 194 -2.83 7.50 0.18
N PHE A 195 -3.67 7.05 -0.74
CA PHE A 195 -3.19 6.34 -1.94
C PHE A 195 -2.52 7.31 -2.91
N ASN A 196 -1.56 6.81 -3.70
CA ASN A 196 -0.85 7.61 -4.70
C ASN A 196 -1.84 8.27 -5.66
N ARG A 197 -1.62 9.56 -5.93
CA ARG A 197 -2.54 10.38 -6.73
C ARG A 197 -2.76 9.86 -8.15
N MET A 198 -1.76 9.23 -8.75
CA MET A 198 -1.85 8.65 -10.09
C MET A 198 -2.79 7.43 -10.13
N GLU A 199 -3.00 6.76 -9.00
CA GLU A 199 -3.89 5.61 -8.89
C GLU A 199 -5.35 6.01 -8.60
N VAL A 200 -5.59 7.15 -7.95
CA VAL A 200 -6.92 7.51 -7.40
C VAL A 200 -7.53 8.80 -7.95
N LEU A 201 -6.75 9.64 -8.61
CA LEU A 201 -7.23 10.85 -9.28
C LEU A 201 -7.27 10.66 -10.81
N GLY A 202 -7.88 11.62 -11.52
CA GLY A 202 -7.99 11.60 -12.97
C GLY A 202 -9.24 10.90 -13.49
N ASP A 203 -9.22 10.59 -14.80
CA ASP A 203 -10.40 10.10 -15.53
C ASP A 203 -10.68 8.60 -15.33
N ASP A 204 -9.65 7.81 -14.99
CA ASP A 204 -9.75 6.36 -14.80
C ASP A 204 -9.06 5.88 -13.50
N PRO A 205 -9.64 6.17 -12.32
CA PRO A 205 -9.07 5.75 -11.04
C PRO A 205 -9.16 4.23 -10.87
N LEU A 206 -8.09 3.66 -10.32
CA LEU A 206 -7.93 2.23 -10.09
C LEU A 206 -8.90 1.69 -9.03
N THR A 207 -9.12 0.38 -9.13
CA THR A 207 -9.79 -0.42 -8.10
C THR A 207 -8.79 -1.11 -7.20
N TYR A 208 -9.23 -1.70 -6.08
CA TYR A 208 -8.33 -2.36 -5.13
C TYR A 208 -7.55 -3.55 -5.73
N ALA A 209 -8.18 -4.34 -6.60
CA ALA A 209 -7.58 -5.51 -7.26
C ALA A 209 -8.41 -6.00 -8.48
N GLY A 210 -8.97 -5.07 -9.26
CA GLY A 210 -9.87 -5.34 -10.38
C GLY A 210 -9.26 -5.08 -11.76
N GLU A 211 -7.98 -4.72 -11.85
CA GLU A 211 -7.32 -4.35 -13.10
C GLU A 211 -6.86 -5.58 -13.89
N PRO A 212 -6.74 -5.49 -15.23
CA PRO A 212 -6.31 -6.62 -16.06
C PRO A 212 -4.90 -7.13 -15.73
N THR A 213 -4.07 -6.28 -15.14
CA THR A 213 -2.69 -6.57 -14.71
C THR A 213 -2.64 -7.23 -13.32
N ASP A 214 -3.72 -7.14 -12.53
CA ASP A 214 -3.79 -7.78 -11.21
C ASP A 214 -3.89 -9.31 -11.37
N MET A 215 -2.89 -10.05 -10.88
CA MET A 215 -2.81 -11.51 -11.01
C MET A 215 -3.35 -12.23 -9.77
N PHE A 216 -2.52 -12.34 -8.72
CA PHE A 216 -2.90 -13.00 -7.46
C PHE A 216 -3.50 -11.98 -6.50
N ASP A 217 -2.83 -10.84 -6.39
CA ASP A 217 -3.24 -9.68 -5.64
C ASP A 217 -3.15 -8.45 -6.55
N GLY A 218 -3.97 -7.43 -6.28
CA GLY A 218 -3.73 -6.07 -6.75
C GLY A 218 -2.92 -5.32 -5.72
N GLU A 219 -1.81 -4.76 -6.17
CA GLU A 219 -0.86 -3.99 -5.36
C GLU A 219 -1.00 -2.52 -5.69
N ARG A 220 -1.09 -1.69 -4.65
CA ARG A 220 -1.28 -0.24 -4.75
C ARG A 220 -0.32 0.48 -3.82
N THR A 221 -0.02 1.73 -4.11
CA THR A 221 0.91 2.51 -3.30
C THR A 221 0.18 3.35 -2.26
N LEU A 222 0.44 3.09 -0.99
CA LEU A 222 -0.03 3.89 0.13
C LEU A 222 1.12 4.77 0.65
N GLU A 223 0.88 6.08 0.73
CA GLU A 223 1.89 7.09 1.03
C GLU A 223 1.57 7.81 2.34
N SER A 224 2.61 8.21 3.09
CA SER A 224 2.43 9.08 4.25
C SER A 224 2.44 10.56 3.86
N CYS A 225 1.56 11.34 4.51
CA CYS A 225 1.58 12.79 4.45
C CYS A 225 2.48 13.46 5.48
N THR A 226 3.08 12.68 6.38
CA THR A 226 3.91 13.20 7.49
C THR A 226 5.39 12.90 7.33
N GLU A 227 5.72 11.94 6.47
CA GLU A 227 7.06 11.46 6.19
C GLU A 227 7.19 11.08 4.71
N ASN A 228 8.42 11.13 4.18
CA ASN A 228 8.69 10.69 2.82
C ASN A 228 8.85 9.16 2.79
N ALA A 229 7.74 8.45 3.00
CA ALA A 229 7.69 6.99 3.04
C ALA A 229 6.38 6.46 2.44
N SER A 230 6.46 5.29 1.81
CA SER A 230 5.33 4.58 1.23
C SER A 230 5.40 3.07 1.56
N ILE A 231 4.30 2.37 1.35
CA ILE A 231 4.18 0.93 1.54
C ILE A 231 3.23 0.34 0.50
N VAL A 232 3.48 -0.90 0.08
CA VAL A 232 2.54 -1.67 -0.73
C VAL A 232 1.30 -2.02 0.08
N PHE A 233 0.15 -1.73 -0.52
CA PHE A 233 -1.16 -2.16 -0.06
C PHE A 233 -1.68 -3.23 -1.00
N SER A 234 -1.87 -4.46 -0.51
CA SER A 234 -2.39 -5.55 -1.34
C SER A 234 -3.84 -5.90 -1.01
N THR A 235 -4.58 -6.22 -2.07
CA THR A 235 -5.91 -6.83 -2.01
C THR A 235 -5.94 -8.07 -2.89
N SER A 236 -6.53 -9.16 -2.41
CA SER A 236 -6.64 -10.37 -3.21
C SER A 236 -7.58 -10.18 -4.40
N THR A 237 -7.23 -10.76 -5.55
CA THR A 237 -8.16 -10.84 -6.69
C THR A 237 -9.36 -11.76 -6.42
N PHE A 238 -9.39 -12.45 -5.28
CA PHE A 238 -10.56 -13.18 -4.77
C PHE A 238 -11.43 -12.37 -3.81
N ALA A 239 -10.99 -11.18 -3.39
CA ALA A 239 -11.75 -10.35 -2.47
C ALA A 239 -13.05 -9.84 -3.09
N ASP A 240 -14.12 -9.76 -2.30
CA ASP A 240 -15.43 -9.32 -2.78
C ASP A 240 -15.47 -7.81 -3.11
N PHE A 241 -14.54 -7.03 -2.56
CA PHE A 241 -14.38 -5.60 -2.78
C PHE A 241 -13.28 -5.27 -3.80
N LYS A 242 -12.67 -6.26 -4.47
CA LYS A 242 -11.56 -6.03 -5.41
C LYS A 242 -11.85 -5.00 -6.49
N SER A 243 -13.09 -4.94 -6.97
CA SER A 243 -13.52 -4.04 -8.06
C SER A 243 -14.15 -2.74 -7.54
N VAL A 244 -14.05 -2.46 -6.25
CA VAL A 244 -14.44 -1.18 -5.67
C VAL A 244 -13.34 -0.17 -5.99
N ARG A 245 -13.74 1.02 -6.43
CA ARG A 245 -12.80 2.14 -6.66
C ARG A 245 -12.18 2.56 -5.34
N MET A 246 -10.88 2.82 -5.38
CA MET A 246 -10.13 3.26 -4.21
C MET A 246 -10.58 4.66 -3.77
N SER A 247 -10.42 4.96 -2.47
CA SER A 247 -10.70 6.30 -1.96
C SER A 247 -9.61 7.26 -2.39
N ALA A 248 -10.01 8.40 -2.95
CA ALA A 248 -9.11 9.51 -3.24
C ALA A 248 -8.76 10.33 -1.98
N GLY A 249 -9.34 10.04 -0.81
CA GLY A 249 -9.07 10.83 0.40
C GLY A 249 -7.77 10.47 1.12
N LYS A 250 -7.54 11.17 2.22
CA LYS A 250 -6.50 10.98 3.23
C LYS A 250 -7.14 10.57 4.55
N GLY A 251 -6.44 9.80 5.37
CA GLY A 251 -6.88 9.46 6.72
C GLY A 251 -6.06 8.32 7.31
N SER A 252 -6.71 7.27 7.77
CA SER A 252 -6.04 6.13 8.41
C SER A 252 -6.38 4.81 7.73
N VAL A 253 -5.41 3.91 7.66
CA VAL A 253 -5.60 2.54 7.20
C VAL A 253 -5.16 1.58 8.31
N THR A 254 -5.99 0.59 8.62
CA THR A 254 -5.76 -0.43 9.63
C THR A 254 -5.80 -1.81 8.99
N GLY A 255 -4.71 -2.56 9.12
CA GLY A 255 -4.55 -3.86 8.48
C GLY A 255 -3.52 -4.73 9.17
N ILE A 256 -3.24 -5.89 8.58
CA ILE A 256 -2.20 -6.82 9.01
C ILE A 256 -0.93 -6.49 8.22
N PHE A 257 0.14 -6.17 8.94
CA PHE A 257 1.45 -5.96 8.34
C PHE A 257 2.13 -7.30 8.07
N THR A 258 2.61 -7.50 6.84
CA THR A 258 3.12 -8.77 6.34
C THR A 258 4.18 -8.54 5.25
N TYR A 259 4.65 -9.61 4.62
CA TYR A 259 5.32 -9.55 3.31
C TYR A 259 4.32 -9.78 2.18
N ASN A 260 4.67 -9.30 0.99
CA ASN A 260 4.03 -9.68 -0.28
C ASN A 260 4.15 -11.21 -0.55
N PHE A 261 3.58 -11.65 -1.67
CA PHE A 261 3.57 -13.07 -2.02
C PHE A 261 5.00 -13.66 -2.16
N PHE A 262 5.94 -12.89 -2.71
CA PHE A 262 7.32 -13.33 -2.96
C PHE A 262 8.21 -13.33 -1.70
N GLY A 263 7.83 -12.58 -0.67
CA GLY A 263 8.53 -12.52 0.62
C GLY A 263 9.70 -11.56 0.66
N ASP A 264 9.78 -10.62 -0.29
CA ASP A 264 10.87 -9.65 -0.46
C ASP A 264 10.45 -8.22 -0.11
N GLU A 265 9.17 -7.87 -0.19
CA GLU A 265 8.68 -6.52 0.10
C GLU A 265 7.63 -6.47 1.23
N PHE A 266 7.70 -5.44 2.06
CA PHE A 266 6.70 -5.18 3.09
C PHE A 266 5.36 -4.79 2.51
N ASN A 267 4.30 -5.31 3.12
CA ASN A 267 2.96 -5.23 2.58
C ASN A 267 1.92 -5.05 3.70
N LEU A 268 0.84 -4.32 3.40
CA LEU A 268 -0.31 -4.14 4.28
C LEU A 268 -1.56 -4.77 3.65
N VAL A 269 -2.21 -5.68 4.38
CA VAL A 269 -3.43 -6.37 3.93
C VAL A 269 -4.57 -6.10 4.90
N VAL A 270 -5.71 -5.61 4.41
CA VAL A 270 -6.91 -5.37 5.23
C VAL A 270 -7.83 -6.60 5.29
N ASN A 271 -8.63 -6.72 6.34
CA ASN A 271 -9.70 -7.73 6.38
C ASN A 271 -10.85 -7.35 5.44
N ASP A 272 -11.20 -6.07 5.41
CA ASP A 272 -12.32 -5.51 4.66
C ASP A 272 -12.18 -3.98 4.54
N LEU A 273 -13.13 -3.35 3.84
CA LEU A 273 -13.14 -1.90 3.60
C LEU A 273 -13.29 -1.05 4.88
N ASN A 274 -13.77 -1.59 6.01
CA ASN A 274 -13.83 -0.81 7.26
C ASN A 274 -12.44 -0.50 7.81
N GLY A 275 -11.42 -1.27 7.42
CA GLY A 275 -10.02 -0.96 7.72
C GLY A 275 -9.51 0.28 6.99
N ILE A 276 -10.29 0.89 6.09
CA ILE A 276 -9.86 2.03 5.27
C ILE A 276 -10.74 3.24 5.60
N GLN A 277 -10.17 4.23 6.27
CA GLN A 277 -10.86 5.45 6.71
C GLN A 277 -10.18 6.67 6.09
N LEU A 278 -10.41 6.86 4.79
CA LEU A 278 -9.79 7.90 3.97
C LEU A 278 -10.83 8.96 3.57
N ASP A 279 -11.46 9.60 4.55
CA ASP A 279 -12.54 10.59 4.35
C ASP A 279 -12.04 12.05 4.23
N GLY A 280 -10.77 12.30 4.57
CA GLY A 280 -10.16 13.63 4.49
C GLY A 280 -9.90 14.03 3.04
N MET A 281 -10.36 15.20 2.62
CA MET A 281 -10.15 15.69 1.24
C MET A 281 -8.92 16.59 1.12
N ASP A 282 -8.26 16.90 2.24
CA ASP A 282 -7.01 17.66 2.33
C ASP A 282 -5.81 16.73 2.10
N ARG A 283 -5.70 16.18 0.89
CA ARG A 283 -4.53 15.41 0.45
C ARG A 283 -3.25 16.23 0.58
N CYS A 284 -2.12 15.55 0.75
CA CYS A 284 -0.79 16.14 0.82
C CYS A 284 -0.03 16.08 -0.52
N ASP A 285 -0.77 15.98 -1.62
CA ASP A 285 -0.19 15.98 -2.96
C ASP A 285 0.58 17.29 -3.24
N PRO A 286 1.53 17.26 -4.18
CA PRO A 286 2.16 18.48 -4.70
C PRO A 286 1.11 19.49 -5.19
N LEU A 287 1.39 20.79 -4.98
CA LEU A 287 0.58 21.85 -5.56
C LEU A 287 0.65 21.79 -7.10
N GLU A 288 -0.39 22.24 -7.79
CA GLU A 288 -0.46 22.19 -9.26
C GLU A 288 -0.68 23.56 -9.89
N VAL A 289 -0.10 23.77 -11.07
CA VAL A 289 -0.44 24.85 -12.01
C VAL A 289 -0.92 24.19 -13.30
N ASP A 290 -2.23 24.22 -13.53
CA ASP A 290 -2.84 23.61 -14.72
C ASP A 290 -3.54 24.66 -15.58
N CYS A 291 -2.91 25.04 -16.70
CA CYS A 291 -3.55 25.88 -17.71
C CYS A 291 -4.24 25.05 -18.82
N GLY A 292 -4.17 23.71 -18.75
CA GLY A 292 -4.69 22.82 -19.77
C GLY A 292 -3.73 22.59 -20.96
N VAL A 293 -4.30 22.11 -22.05
CA VAL A 293 -3.59 21.86 -23.32
C VAL A 293 -3.98 22.92 -24.35
N ALA A 294 -2.98 23.59 -24.93
CA ALA A 294 -3.18 24.64 -25.91
C ALA A 294 -3.56 24.09 -27.29
N GLY A 295 -4.61 24.65 -27.88
CA GLY A 295 -5.04 24.29 -29.25
C GLY A 295 -4.18 24.90 -30.36
N MET A 296 -3.30 25.85 -30.05
CA MET A 296 -2.41 26.52 -31.00
C MET A 296 -1.06 26.77 -30.34
N VAL A 297 0.02 26.69 -31.13
CA VAL A 297 1.38 27.01 -30.70
C VAL A 297 1.81 28.31 -31.36
N GLY A 298 2.39 29.20 -30.56
CA GLY A 298 2.86 30.50 -31.02
C GLY A 298 4.14 30.44 -31.86
N SER A 299 4.43 31.54 -32.56
CA SER A 299 5.58 31.61 -33.48
C SER A 299 6.88 32.11 -32.85
N THR A 300 6.77 32.83 -31.73
CA THR A 300 7.88 33.44 -31.01
C THR A 300 8.52 32.41 -30.10
N ILE A 301 9.83 32.19 -30.25
CA ILE A 301 10.61 31.30 -29.38
C ILE A 301 11.05 32.06 -28.13
N LEU A 302 10.71 31.55 -26.96
CA LEU A 302 11.18 32.04 -25.66
C LEU A 302 12.40 31.24 -25.18
N PHE A 303 12.38 29.92 -25.38
CA PHE A 303 13.47 29.01 -25.03
C PHE A 303 13.44 27.77 -25.93
N THR A 304 14.60 27.23 -26.27
CA THR A 304 14.73 25.93 -26.93
C THR A 304 15.97 25.21 -26.44
N GLU A 305 15.87 23.91 -26.28
CA GLU A 305 16.99 23.03 -26.02
C GLU A 305 16.80 21.69 -26.75
N PHE A 306 17.82 21.30 -27.50
CA PHE A 306 17.89 20.03 -28.25
C PHE A 306 19.16 19.24 -27.90
N PHE A 307 19.90 19.69 -26.88
CA PHE A 307 21.14 19.13 -26.34
C PHE A 307 22.28 18.84 -27.34
N GLU A 308 22.15 19.19 -28.61
CA GLU A 308 23.15 19.00 -29.67
C GLU A 308 24.54 19.62 -29.39
N SER A 309 24.62 20.57 -28.46
CA SER A 309 25.90 21.16 -28.02
C SER A 309 26.56 20.46 -26.84
N GLN A 310 25.87 19.51 -26.21
CA GLN A 310 26.39 18.75 -25.08
C GLN A 310 27.43 17.72 -25.53
N ILE A 311 28.13 17.14 -24.55
CA ILE A 311 29.14 16.10 -24.78
C ILE A 311 28.60 14.82 -24.18
N GLU A 312 28.42 13.79 -25.00
CA GLU A 312 27.94 12.46 -24.57
C GLU A 312 28.68 11.95 -23.33
N GLY A 313 27.92 11.49 -22.33
CA GLY A 313 28.39 10.96 -21.06
C GLY A 313 28.83 12.02 -20.04
N GLU A 314 28.65 13.31 -20.34
CA GLU A 314 28.90 14.39 -19.38
C GLU A 314 27.57 14.95 -18.85
N PRO A 315 27.52 15.42 -17.59
CA PRO A 315 26.35 16.08 -17.04
C PRO A 315 25.90 17.28 -17.90
N ILE A 316 24.59 17.42 -18.07
CA ILE A 316 23.99 18.53 -18.81
C ILE A 316 24.42 19.85 -18.19
N GLN A 317 24.95 20.75 -19.02
CA GLN A 317 25.46 22.06 -18.59
C GLN A 317 25.30 23.13 -19.68
N GLY A 318 25.46 24.40 -19.31
CA GLY A 318 25.33 25.51 -20.27
C GLY A 318 23.87 25.87 -20.56
N ASN A 319 23.66 26.80 -21.50
CA ASN A 319 22.34 27.36 -21.86
C ASN A 319 21.48 27.88 -20.67
N GLY A 320 22.11 28.11 -19.51
CA GLY A 320 21.43 28.54 -18.28
C GLY A 320 20.80 27.41 -17.45
N TRP A 321 21.00 26.14 -17.81
CA TRP A 321 20.53 24.99 -17.04
C TRP A 321 21.15 24.94 -15.65
N THR A 322 20.34 24.49 -14.71
CA THR A 322 20.80 23.97 -13.43
C THR A 322 20.50 22.48 -13.37
N ASN A 323 21.53 21.68 -13.12
CA ASN A 323 21.45 20.24 -12.95
C ASN A 323 21.84 19.91 -11.50
N PHE A 324 20.89 19.41 -10.73
CA PHE A 324 20.99 19.33 -9.28
C PHE A 324 20.54 17.96 -8.75
N ALA A 325 21.42 17.27 -8.04
CA ALA A 325 21.10 16.08 -7.28
C ALA A 325 20.64 16.47 -5.87
N GLU A 326 19.37 16.25 -5.57
CA GLU A 326 18.80 16.41 -4.23
C GLU A 326 19.17 15.24 -3.32
N ALA A 327 19.13 14.02 -3.87
CA ALA A 327 19.53 12.78 -3.23
C ALA A 327 20.27 11.90 -4.24
N GLY A 328 21.16 11.04 -3.73
CA GLY A 328 21.98 10.14 -4.56
C GLY A 328 23.12 10.85 -5.27
N SER A 329 23.75 10.13 -6.19
CA SER A 329 24.94 10.57 -6.90
C SER A 329 24.73 10.84 -8.40
N GLU A 330 23.60 10.41 -8.95
CA GLU A 330 23.29 10.53 -10.38
C GLU A 330 22.82 11.95 -10.75
N LEU A 331 23.14 12.36 -11.98
CA LEU A 331 22.75 13.65 -12.58
C LEU A 331 22.24 13.43 -13.99
N TRP A 332 21.45 14.37 -14.50
CA TRP A 332 21.07 14.35 -15.91
C TRP A 332 22.31 14.46 -16.79
N GLU A 333 22.52 13.53 -17.72
CA GLU A 333 23.68 13.53 -18.60
C GLU A 333 23.28 13.50 -20.07
N ALA A 334 24.21 13.92 -20.93
CA ALA A 334 24.02 13.87 -22.36
C ALA A 334 24.14 12.42 -22.87
N TYR A 335 23.16 12.00 -23.66
CA TYR A 335 23.01 10.64 -24.16
C TYR A 335 22.87 10.63 -25.67
N PHE A 336 23.51 9.66 -26.32
CA PHE A 336 23.39 9.40 -27.73
C PHE A 336 23.34 7.89 -28.00
N ASP A 337 22.41 7.45 -28.85
CA ASP A 337 22.35 6.09 -29.37
C ASP A 337 21.80 6.11 -30.81
N ASP A 338 22.45 5.38 -31.71
CA ASP A 338 22.06 5.24 -33.12
C ASP A 338 21.58 3.82 -33.49
N GLY A 339 21.30 3.00 -32.48
CA GLY A 339 20.83 1.63 -32.58
C GLY A 339 19.34 1.50 -32.93
N SER A 340 18.74 0.38 -32.50
CA SER A 340 17.34 0.07 -32.81
C SER A 340 16.36 1.03 -32.12
N ASN A 341 16.74 1.60 -30.98
CA ASN A 341 15.99 2.57 -30.21
C ASN A 341 16.83 3.84 -30.10
N ALA A 342 16.94 4.55 -31.22
CA ALA A 342 17.82 5.70 -31.31
C ALA A 342 17.30 6.89 -30.48
N SER A 343 18.23 7.65 -29.90
CA SER A 343 17.94 8.97 -29.35
C SER A 343 17.62 9.98 -30.46
N LEU A 344 17.10 11.15 -30.11
CA LEU A 344 16.76 12.21 -31.07
C LEU A 344 17.95 13.11 -31.42
N GLY A 345 19.12 12.49 -31.64
CA GLY A 345 20.39 13.21 -31.63
C GLY A 345 21.02 13.08 -30.25
N ILE A 346 21.61 14.17 -29.73
CA ILE A 346 22.01 14.17 -28.33
C ILE A 346 20.79 14.54 -27.50
N SER A 347 20.41 13.68 -26.55
CA SER A 347 19.30 13.91 -25.63
C SER A 347 19.81 14.01 -24.20
N ALA A 348 18.98 14.44 -23.24
CA ALA A 348 19.28 14.31 -21.83
C ALA A 348 18.74 12.97 -21.31
N ARG A 349 19.46 12.28 -20.43
CA ARG A 349 18.96 11.09 -19.72
C ARG A 349 19.24 11.15 -18.23
N MET A 350 18.41 10.47 -17.44
CA MET A 350 18.60 10.24 -16.02
C MET A 350 18.06 8.87 -15.64
N GLY A 351 18.81 8.12 -14.85
CA GLY A 351 18.41 6.80 -14.35
C GLY A 351 19.28 6.41 -13.15
N ALA A 352 18.83 5.44 -12.37
CA ALA A 352 19.50 5.01 -11.14
C ALA A 352 20.04 3.57 -11.20
N TYR A 353 19.87 2.88 -12.33
CA TYR A 353 20.34 1.52 -12.58
C TYR A 353 21.82 1.34 -12.20
N MET A 354 22.07 0.43 -11.26
CA MET A 354 23.40 0.13 -10.70
C MET A 354 24.14 1.29 -10.01
N SER A 355 23.46 2.38 -9.65
CA SER A 355 24.06 3.46 -8.85
C SER A 355 24.51 2.97 -7.46
N GLY A 356 23.72 2.07 -6.87
CA GLY A 356 23.91 1.60 -5.50
C GLY A 356 23.52 2.62 -4.43
N ASP A 357 22.84 3.70 -4.83
CA ASP A 357 22.29 4.70 -3.91
C ASP A 357 20.90 4.27 -3.41
N ASP A 358 20.62 4.48 -2.12
CA ASP A 358 19.30 4.18 -1.52
C ASP A 358 18.17 5.06 -2.12
N ALA A 359 18.52 6.21 -2.70
CA ALA A 359 17.61 7.09 -3.43
C ALA A 359 18.42 7.99 -4.40
N ASN A 360 17.87 8.24 -5.58
CA ASN A 360 18.35 9.20 -6.56
C ASN A 360 17.21 10.17 -6.92
N ILE A 361 17.40 11.45 -6.61
CA ILE A 361 16.46 12.53 -6.95
C ILE A 361 17.22 13.61 -7.71
N GLY A 362 16.97 13.69 -9.02
CA GLY A 362 17.72 14.55 -9.95
C GLY A 362 16.83 15.58 -10.63
N TRP A 363 17.24 16.84 -10.58
CA TRP A 363 16.51 17.98 -11.16
C TRP A 363 17.27 18.57 -12.34
N LEU A 364 16.57 18.77 -13.46
CA LEU A 364 17.04 19.55 -14.60
C LEU A 364 16.15 20.78 -14.78
N ILE A 365 16.68 21.96 -14.47
CA ILE A 365 15.92 23.20 -14.29
C ILE A 365 16.32 24.24 -15.34
N THR A 366 15.33 24.80 -16.05
CA THR A 366 15.54 25.83 -17.06
C THR A 366 16.13 27.11 -16.46
N PRO A 367 16.75 27.98 -17.27
CA PRO A 367 16.91 29.39 -16.89
C PRO A 367 15.56 30.05 -16.59
N GLU A 368 15.60 31.24 -15.98
CA GLU A 368 14.40 32.03 -15.71
C GLU A 368 13.71 32.41 -17.02
N ILE A 369 12.43 32.08 -17.15
CA ILE A 369 11.56 32.41 -18.26
C ILE A 369 10.59 33.52 -17.83
N ASN A 370 10.37 34.48 -18.71
CA ASN A 370 9.39 35.55 -18.49
C ASN A 370 8.07 35.16 -19.16
N PHE A 371 6.97 35.11 -18.40
CA PHE A 371 5.60 34.79 -18.84
C PHE A 371 4.69 36.03 -18.93
N GLU A 372 5.19 37.21 -18.58
CA GLU A 372 4.43 38.46 -18.52
C GLU A 372 4.52 39.31 -19.80
N GLY A 373 5.54 39.09 -20.62
CA GLY A 373 5.86 39.90 -21.79
C GLY A 373 5.04 39.57 -23.04
N GLN A 374 4.32 38.46 -23.04
CA GLN A 374 3.66 37.88 -24.22
C GLN A 374 2.36 37.17 -23.83
N GLN A 375 1.77 36.41 -24.75
CA GLN A 375 0.52 35.68 -24.53
C GLN A 375 0.55 34.34 -25.26
N GLY A 376 -0.17 33.37 -24.73
CA GLY A 376 -0.32 32.05 -25.33
C GLY A 376 0.99 31.27 -25.30
N GLU A 377 1.67 31.37 -24.16
CA GLU A 377 2.87 30.62 -23.83
C GLU A 377 2.54 29.12 -23.83
N THR A 378 3.36 28.34 -24.51
CA THR A 378 3.23 26.89 -24.57
C THR A 378 4.58 26.24 -24.37
N LEU A 379 4.61 25.15 -23.60
CA LEU A 379 5.74 24.23 -23.52
C LEU A 379 5.45 22.97 -24.34
N SER A 380 6.45 22.49 -25.06
CA SER A 380 6.44 21.17 -25.66
C SER A 380 7.80 20.51 -25.55
N PHE A 381 7.82 19.20 -25.37
CA PHE A 381 9.02 18.36 -25.34
C PHE A 381 8.66 16.92 -25.71
N LYS A 382 9.67 16.05 -25.77
CA LYS A 382 9.47 14.61 -25.88
C LYS A 382 10.22 13.88 -24.78
N THR A 383 9.61 12.81 -24.28
CA THR A 383 10.23 11.88 -23.33
C THR A 383 10.22 10.46 -23.88
N SER A 384 11.23 9.69 -23.52
CA SER A 384 11.32 8.25 -23.74
C SER A 384 11.68 7.58 -22.40
N ASN A 385 11.43 6.27 -22.31
CA ASN A 385 11.90 5.46 -21.19
C ASN A 385 12.85 4.37 -21.69
N SER A 386 13.78 3.96 -20.84
CA SER A 386 14.57 2.74 -21.00
C SER A 386 14.31 1.84 -19.80
N PHE A 387 13.23 1.05 -19.88
CA PHE A 387 12.76 0.17 -18.82
C PHE A 387 12.35 0.96 -17.57
N ALA A 388 11.48 1.96 -17.73
CA ALA A 388 10.83 2.58 -16.57
C ALA A 388 10.03 1.53 -15.77
N ASP A 389 9.94 1.79 -14.48
CA ASP A 389 9.48 0.91 -13.41
C ASP A 389 8.95 1.80 -12.27
N GLY A 390 9.09 1.42 -11.00
CA GLY A 390 8.71 2.27 -9.87
C GLY A 390 9.40 3.65 -9.84
N SER A 391 10.42 3.92 -10.67
CA SER A 391 10.99 5.26 -10.86
C SER A 391 10.04 6.20 -11.61
N THR A 392 10.12 7.51 -11.33
CA THR A 392 9.19 8.51 -11.87
C THR A 392 9.91 9.71 -12.50
N LEU A 393 9.26 10.29 -13.51
CA LEU A 393 9.63 11.58 -14.09
C LEU A 393 8.43 12.55 -13.99
N GLU A 394 8.65 13.69 -13.35
CA GLU A 394 7.62 14.72 -13.15
C GLU A 394 8.06 16.08 -13.68
N LEU A 395 7.09 16.89 -14.09
CA LEU A 395 7.30 18.25 -14.59
C LEU A 395 6.77 19.28 -13.58
N PHE A 396 7.61 20.24 -13.20
CA PHE A 396 7.30 21.28 -12.24
C PHE A 396 7.53 22.69 -12.78
N PHE A 397 6.86 23.64 -12.15
CA PHE A 397 7.04 25.07 -12.28
C PHE A 397 7.30 25.72 -10.91
N SER A 398 8.33 26.55 -10.81
CA SER A 398 8.59 27.38 -9.64
C SER A 398 8.59 28.86 -9.98
N HIS A 399 7.87 29.63 -9.18
CA HIS A 399 7.83 31.09 -9.26
C HIS A 399 8.84 31.76 -8.32
N ASP A 400 9.29 31.05 -7.27
CA ASP A 400 10.05 31.60 -6.16
C ASP A 400 11.48 31.03 -6.03
N TRP A 401 11.82 30.01 -6.83
CA TRP A 401 13.21 29.57 -6.94
C TRP A 401 14.07 30.70 -7.51
N ASN A 402 15.21 30.97 -6.86
CA ASN A 402 16.01 32.16 -7.11
C ASN A 402 17.22 31.94 -8.03
N GLY A 403 17.31 30.76 -8.65
CA GLY A 403 18.45 30.36 -9.50
C GLY A 403 19.67 29.82 -8.73
N ASP A 404 19.62 29.71 -7.40
CA ASP A 404 20.70 29.10 -6.60
C ASP A 404 20.40 27.61 -6.37
N PRO A 405 21.27 26.67 -6.79
CA PRO A 405 21.09 25.24 -6.54
C PRO A 405 20.85 24.89 -5.07
N VAL A 406 21.41 25.67 -4.13
CA VAL A 406 21.25 25.43 -2.68
C VAL A 406 19.80 25.65 -2.22
N SER A 407 18.99 26.42 -2.96
CA SER A 407 17.62 26.74 -2.60
C SER A 407 16.57 25.85 -3.26
N VAL A 408 16.96 24.91 -4.14
CA VAL A 408 16.03 24.06 -4.92
C VAL A 408 15.03 23.35 -4.01
N THR A 409 15.49 22.72 -2.93
CA THR A 409 14.64 21.96 -1.99
C THR A 409 13.81 22.83 -1.05
N SER A 410 14.07 24.15 -1.02
CA SER A 410 13.33 25.11 -0.20
C SER A 410 12.36 25.99 -0.99
N ALA A 411 12.41 25.91 -2.32
CA ALA A 411 11.51 26.62 -3.21
C ALA A 411 10.17 25.88 -3.36
N THR A 412 9.17 26.60 -3.84
CA THR A 412 7.86 26.03 -4.13
C THR A 412 7.85 25.51 -5.56
N TRP A 413 7.65 24.20 -5.72
CA TRP A 413 7.49 23.53 -7.01
C TRP A 413 6.05 23.09 -7.19
N ASN A 414 5.38 23.65 -8.19
CA ASN A 414 4.01 23.29 -8.55
C ASN A 414 4.06 22.37 -9.77
N LEU A 415 3.40 21.24 -9.72
CA LEU A 415 3.33 20.30 -10.83
C LEU A 415 2.62 20.94 -12.04
N LEU A 416 3.05 20.60 -13.24
CA LEU A 416 2.41 20.92 -14.51
C LEU A 416 1.73 19.65 -15.08
N PRO A 417 0.51 19.28 -14.62
CA PRO A 417 -0.09 17.98 -14.91
C PRO A 417 -0.58 17.82 -16.36
N SER A 418 -0.73 18.92 -17.11
CA SER A 418 -1.17 18.89 -18.51
C SER A 418 -0.14 18.30 -19.49
N ALA A 419 1.09 18.06 -19.04
CA ALA A 419 2.11 17.41 -19.84
C ALA A 419 1.92 15.89 -19.85
N VAL A 420 1.95 15.29 -21.05
CA VAL A 420 2.10 13.84 -21.19
C VAL A 420 3.55 13.46 -20.94
N ILE A 421 3.81 12.63 -19.94
CA ILE A 421 5.11 11.99 -19.72
C ILE A 421 5.00 10.53 -20.16
N VAL A 422 6.07 9.99 -20.73
CA VAL A 422 6.17 8.56 -21.05
C VAL A 422 5.86 7.69 -19.82
N GLN A 423 5.16 6.59 -20.01
CA GLN A 423 4.77 5.64 -18.95
C GLN A 423 5.60 4.35 -19.03
N ASP A 424 5.55 3.52 -17.99
CA ASP A 424 6.32 2.27 -17.89
C ASP A 424 5.91 1.23 -18.95
N ASP A 425 4.63 1.22 -19.32
CA ASP A 425 4.08 0.30 -20.31
C ASP A 425 4.25 0.78 -21.76
N ASP A 426 4.71 2.02 -21.95
CA ASP A 426 5.10 2.53 -23.26
C ASP A 426 6.34 1.78 -23.76
N PHE A 427 6.40 1.57 -25.08
CA PHE A 427 7.54 0.91 -25.69
C PHE A 427 8.80 1.79 -25.54
N PHE A 428 9.84 1.25 -24.91
CA PHE A 428 11.15 1.89 -24.64
C PHE A 428 11.97 2.39 -25.85
N GLY A 429 11.38 2.42 -27.05
CA GLY A 429 11.94 3.08 -28.23
C GLY A 429 11.07 4.20 -28.79
N ASP A 430 9.90 4.44 -28.19
CA ASP A 430 8.98 5.49 -28.58
C ASP A 430 9.31 6.80 -27.84
N TRP A 431 9.37 7.89 -28.60
CA TRP A 431 9.46 9.24 -28.05
C TRP A 431 8.06 9.85 -27.97
N ILE A 432 7.55 9.95 -26.76
CA ILE A 432 6.20 10.43 -26.46
C ILE A 432 6.20 11.94 -26.43
N PHE A 433 5.30 12.56 -27.20
CA PHE A 433 5.13 14.00 -27.25
C PHE A 433 4.30 14.48 -26.06
N SER A 434 4.79 15.52 -25.36
CA SER A 434 4.15 16.07 -24.16
C SER A 434 2.77 16.68 -24.39
N GLY A 435 2.37 16.90 -25.65
CA GLY A 435 1.31 17.84 -25.98
C GLY A 435 1.82 19.28 -25.94
N ASN A 436 0.94 20.22 -26.32
CA ASN A 436 1.20 21.65 -26.18
C ASN A 436 0.71 22.08 -24.79
N VAL A 437 1.56 21.93 -23.77
CA VAL A 437 1.22 22.32 -22.41
C VAL A 437 0.97 23.83 -22.40
N ASP A 438 -0.24 24.26 -22.06
CA ASP A 438 -0.57 25.68 -21.95
C ASP A 438 0.11 26.23 -20.70
N LEU A 439 0.77 27.37 -20.82
CA LEU A 439 1.41 28.11 -19.74
C LEU A 439 0.82 29.52 -19.59
N SER A 440 -0.20 29.87 -20.37
CA SER A 440 -0.72 31.23 -20.46
C SER A 440 -1.45 31.72 -19.21
N CYS A 441 -1.72 30.85 -18.24
CA CYS A 441 -2.24 31.22 -16.93
C CYS A 441 -1.16 31.61 -15.92
N ILE A 442 0.12 31.40 -16.25
CA ILE A 442 1.28 31.78 -15.43
C ILE A 442 1.58 33.28 -15.64
N GLU A 443 1.75 34.00 -14.53
CA GLU A 443 2.16 35.41 -14.54
C GLU A 443 3.59 35.56 -13.99
N GLY A 444 4.27 36.65 -14.33
CA GLY A 444 5.62 37.00 -13.88
C GLY A 444 6.74 36.20 -14.54
N THR A 445 7.77 35.87 -13.76
CA THR A 445 8.90 35.02 -14.19
C THR A 445 8.90 33.70 -13.42
N GLY A 446 9.61 32.70 -13.92
CA GLY A 446 9.79 31.45 -13.21
C GLY A 446 10.63 30.44 -13.97
N HIS A 447 10.69 29.23 -13.41
CA HIS A 447 11.51 28.13 -13.90
C HIS A 447 10.67 26.88 -14.11
N ILE A 448 11.00 26.12 -15.15
CA ILE A 448 10.43 24.81 -15.41
C ILE A 448 11.48 23.77 -15.06
N ALA A 449 11.09 22.68 -14.41
CA ALA A 449 11.99 21.62 -14.00
C ALA A 449 11.45 20.23 -14.30
N TRP A 450 12.33 19.37 -14.79
CA TRP A 450 12.11 17.94 -14.85
C TRP A 450 12.76 17.31 -13.63
N ARG A 451 11.99 16.58 -12.82
CA ARG A 451 12.47 15.87 -11.64
C ARG A 451 12.34 14.38 -11.85
N TYR A 452 13.47 13.68 -11.79
CA TYR A 452 13.53 12.23 -11.70
C TYR A 452 13.53 11.80 -10.24
N THR A 453 12.87 10.69 -9.91
CA THR A 453 12.97 10.02 -8.61
C THR A 453 13.05 8.51 -8.82
N GLY A 454 14.11 7.89 -8.31
CA GLY A 454 14.34 6.44 -8.37
C GLY A 454 15.36 6.02 -7.31
N SER A 455 15.92 4.82 -7.42
CA SER A 455 16.97 4.33 -6.53
C SER A 455 17.84 3.27 -7.22
N GLY A 456 18.88 2.79 -6.56
CA GLY A 456 19.65 1.63 -7.05
C GLY A 456 18.93 0.28 -6.88
N ASP A 457 17.69 0.27 -6.39
CA ASP A 457 16.83 -0.91 -6.29
C ASP A 457 16.25 -1.28 -7.67
N PRO A 458 16.36 -2.54 -8.13
CA PRO A 458 15.85 -3.00 -9.43
C PRO A 458 14.37 -2.74 -9.72
N ASP A 459 13.56 -2.46 -8.71
CA ASP A 459 12.14 -2.15 -8.89
C ASP A 459 11.89 -0.63 -9.09
N PHE A 460 12.92 0.21 -8.92
CA PHE A 460 12.85 1.68 -8.98
C PHE A 460 14.05 2.31 -9.70
N ASP A 461 14.70 1.60 -10.62
CA ASP A 461 15.97 2.00 -11.24
C ASP A 461 15.90 2.38 -12.73
N GLY A 462 14.67 2.39 -13.26
CA GLY A 462 14.34 2.78 -14.62
C GLY A 462 14.92 4.13 -15.04
N THR A 463 15.16 4.25 -16.35
CA THR A 463 15.79 5.42 -16.96
C THR A 463 14.80 6.20 -17.82
N TYR A 464 14.87 7.52 -17.77
CA TYR A 464 14.09 8.43 -18.60
C TYR A 464 14.98 9.30 -19.47
N GLU A 465 14.55 9.53 -20.71
CA GLU A 465 15.19 10.45 -21.65
C GLU A 465 14.30 11.64 -21.98
N LEU A 466 14.91 12.79 -22.28
CA LEU A 466 14.25 14.07 -22.56
C LEU A 466 14.92 14.79 -23.73
N ASP A 467 14.10 15.30 -24.65
CA ASP A 467 14.58 16.07 -25.81
C ASP A 467 13.48 16.97 -26.41
N GLU A 468 13.82 17.70 -27.48
CA GLU A 468 12.92 18.56 -28.27
C GLU A 468 12.19 19.63 -27.44
N ILE A 469 12.88 20.22 -26.45
CA ILE A 469 12.28 21.21 -25.55
C ILE A 469 12.10 22.54 -26.28
N GLU A 470 10.87 23.02 -26.34
CA GLU A 470 10.53 24.33 -26.87
C GLU A 470 9.52 25.05 -25.98
N ILE A 471 9.81 26.29 -25.63
CA ILE A 471 8.86 27.23 -25.02
C ILE A 471 8.59 28.33 -26.05
N ARG A 472 7.33 28.45 -26.45
CA ARG A 472 6.88 29.38 -27.50
C ARG A 472 5.76 30.27 -26.99
N SER A 473 5.54 31.38 -27.67
CA SER A 473 4.44 32.33 -27.44
C SER A 473 3.98 32.93 -28.77
N ASN A 474 2.81 33.56 -28.80
CA ASN A 474 2.18 34.03 -30.04
C ASN A 474 3.08 34.91 -30.91
#